data_AF-C0EWQ0-F1
#
_entry.id   AF-C0EWQ0-F1
#
_cell.length_a   1.000
_cell.length_b   1.000
_cell.length_c   1.000
_cell.angle_alpha   90.00
_cell.angle_beta   90.00
_cell.angle_gamma   90.00
#
_symmetry.space_group_name_H-M   'P 1'
#
loop_
_entity.id
_entity.type
_entity.pdbx_description
1 polymer ?
#
loop_
_entity_poly.entity_id
_entity_poly.type
_entity_poly.pdbx_seq_one_letter_code
_entity_poly.pdbx_strand_id
1 'polypeptide(L)'
;MQERNLKVIEGLLFVLFILLWGLFLSGGSGKVKRRTLSLWQYIPVHTEVFHDFFENSIRKGQYELTPILGYDTYEGGKGMLLPFFRNGMQEELFPIQRFALDYWKGKEYYKAKYSDTVPDYFTESDDQSVEEKKKDPGKMKQMGTGRSYTIKELASYSFLLEHFYIVDETTSMTKQDLNGTKLVTMDLSAKLGKEEPLVLIYHTHGSETYKKVNGKEGSVIEVGTALTKELENVYGIKTVHDKSVYDMVDGQLDRNAAYNFAGDSVEAALRKNPSVKVVIDLHRDSVENNIHLRTKINGKSAAQIMFFNGVSRLASKGDIGYLYNPNKEANLAFSLQMQLLCGKYYPDLTRRIYIKGYRYNLHLAKRAMLVEVGAQNNTVEEAKNAMKPLAEMLYRLLSGEKSYKKN
;
A
#
# COMPACT_ATOMS: atom_id res chain seq x y z
N MET A 1 -23.34 -21.55 8.46
CA MET A 1 -24.24 -21.45 7.29
C MET A 1 -24.72 -22.85 6.95
N GLN A 2 -26.03 -23.13 6.95
CA GLN A 2 -26.55 -24.48 6.66
C GLN A 2 -26.18 -24.91 5.22
N GLU A 3 -25.75 -26.16 5.03
CA GLU A 3 -25.33 -26.76 3.73
C GLU A 3 -26.30 -26.50 2.56
N ARG A 4 -27.59 -26.32 2.86
CA ARG A 4 -28.63 -26.03 1.88
C ARG A 4 -28.42 -24.69 1.17
N ASN A 5 -27.89 -23.68 1.86
CA ASN A 5 -27.58 -22.37 1.26
C ASN A 5 -26.34 -22.44 0.36
N LEU A 6 -25.40 -23.35 0.67
CA LEU A 6 -24.17 -23.51 -0.12
C LEU A 6 -24.48 -24.07 -1.52
N LYS A 7 -25.34 -25.09 -1.63
CA LYS A 7 -25.75 -25.66 -2.92
C LYS A 7 -26.53 -24.69 -3.81
N VAL A 8 -27.33 -23.81 -3.21
CA VAL A 8 -28.07 -22.76 -3.94
C VAL A 8 -27.10 -21.69 -4.46
N ILE A 9 -26.14 -21.29 -3.63
CA ILE A 9 -25.07 -20.36 -4.03
C ILE A 9 -24.19 -20.98 -5.12
N GLU A 10 -23.82 -22.25 -5.01
CA GLU A 10 -23.08 -23.00 -6.04
C GLU A 10 -23.85 -23.06 -7.36
N GLY A 11 -25.16 -23.31 -7.32
CA GLY A 11 -26.02 -23.29 -8.50
C GLY A 11 -26.07 -21.91 -9.17
N LEU A 12 -26.19 -20.84 -8.38
CA LEU A 12 -26.22 -19.47 -8.89
C LEU A 12 -24.87 -19.04 -9.50
N LEU A 13 -23.76 -19.40 -8.85
CA LEU A 13 -22.41 -19.13 -9.37
C LEU A 13 -22.12 -19.91 -10.65
N PHE A 14 -22.62 -21.14 -10.76
CA PHE A 14 -22.49 -21.95 -11.97
C PHE A 14 -23.32 -21.38 -13.14
N VAL A 15 -24.52 -20.88 -12.87
CA VAL A 15 -25.34 -20.18 -13.88
C VAL A 15 -24.67 -18.87 -14.30
N LEU A 16 -24.13 -18.10 -13.35
CA LEU A 16 -23.37 -16.89 -13.63
C LEU A 16 -22.12 -17.20 -14.47
N PHE A 17 -21.41 -18.30 -14.17
CA PHE A 17 -20.28 -18.78 -14.97
C PHE A 17 -20.69 -19.10 -16.39
N ILE A 18 -21.77 -19.86 -16.61
CA ILE A 18 -22.24 -20.21 -17.96
C ILE A 18 -22.62 -18.95 -18.75
N LEU A 19 -23.24 -17.97 -18.09
CA LEU A 19 -23.58 -16.68 -18.70
C LEU A 19 -22.31 -15.89 -19.06
N LEU A 20 -21.35 -15.78 -18.14
CA LEU A 20 -20.06 -15.11 -18.35
C LEU A 20 -19.20 -15.82 -19.41
N TRP A 21 -19.18 -17.15 -19.41
CA TRP A 21 -18.44 -17.99 -20.35
C TRP A 21 -19.04 -17.93 -21.76
N GLY A 22 -20.36 -17.89 -21.85
CA GLY A 22 -21.08 -17.61 -23.10
C GLY A 22 -20.86 -16.20 -23.64
N LEU A 23 -20.61 -15.22 -22.76
CA LEU A 23 -20.30 -13.84 -23.11
C LEU A 23 -18.85 -13.62 -23.56
N PHE A 24 -17.87 -14.32 -22.97
CA PHE A 24 -16.44 -14.05 -23.20
C PHE A 24 -15.73 -14.98 -24.20
N LEU A 25 -16.19 -16.22 -24.44
CA LEU A 25 -15.45 -17.18 -25.29
C LEU A 25 -16.23 -17.71 -26.50
N SER A 26 -16.99 -16.85 -27.18
CA SER A 26 -17.44 -17.13 -28.57
C SER A 26 -16.36 -16.92 -29.63
N GLY A 27 -15.09 -17.12 -29.26
CA GLY A 27 -13.94 -17.29 -30.15
C GLY A 27 -13.75 -18.74 -30.68
N GLY A 28 -14.70 -19.64 -30.42
CA GLY A 28 -14.67 -21.04 -30.86
C GLY A 28 -15.55 -21.35 -32.08
N SER A 29 -15.08 -22.27 -32.94
CA SER A 29 -15.58 -22.57 -34.30
C SER A 29 -17.11 -22.70 -34.53
N GLY A 30 -17.52 -22.40 -35.76
CA GLY A 30 -18.88 -21.99 -36.19
C GLY A 30 -20.08 -22.95 -36.02
N LYS A 31 -19.95 -24.12 -35.40
CA LYS A 31 -21.12 -24.98 -35.09
C LYS A 31 -21.79 -24.66 -33.75
N VAL A 32 -21.05 -24.15 -32.77
CA VAL A 32 -21.59 -23.76 -31.45
C VAL A 32 -22.41 -22.46 -31.52
N LYS A 33 -22.03 -21.55 -32.43
CA LYS A 33 -22.66 -20.24 -32.65
C LYS A 33 -24.15 -20.30 -33.02
N ARG A 34 -24.63 -21.32 -33.74
CA ARG A 34 -26.03 -21.39 -34.21
C ARG A 34 -27.04 -21.86 -33.16
N ARG A 35 -26.61 -22.63 -32.16
CA ARG A 35 -27.52 -23.13 -31.11
C ARG A 35 -27.68 -22.13 -29.96
N THR A 36 -26.68 -21.30 -29.70
CA THR A 36 -26.76 -20.26 -28.67
C THR A 36 -27.52 -19.03 -29.19
N LEU A 37 -27.33 -18.61 -30.44
CA LEU A 37 -28.04 -17.44 -31.00
C LEU A 37 -29.59 -17.56 -30.99
N SER A 38 -30.16 -18.76 -31.13
CA SER A 38 -31.62 -18.93 -31.17
C SER A 38 -32.30 -18.71 -29.81
N LEU A 39 -31.58 -18.86 -28.70
CA LEU A 39 -32.08 -18.58 -27.35
C LEU A 39 -32.08 -17.07 -27.04
N TRP A 40 -31.16 -16.32 -27.66
CA TRP A 40 -31.00 -14.88 -27.42
C TRP A 40 -31.98 -13.99 -28.19
N GLN A 41 -32.62 -14.50 -29.26
CA GLN A 41 -33.68 -13.76 -29.98
C GLN A 41 -34.97 -13.57 -29.18
N TYR A 42 -35.12 -14.26 -28.04
CA TYR A 42 -36.29 -14.18 -27.17
C TYR A 42 -36.10 -13.28 -25.94
N ILE A 43 -34.91 -12.71 -25.74
CA ILE A 43 -34.60 -11.87 -24.57
C ILE A 43 -34.25 -10.47 -25.06
N PRO A 44 -35.12 -9.46 -24.84
CA PRO A 44 -34.84 -8.09 -25.27
C PRO A 44 -33.87 -7.47 -24.27
N VAL A 45 -32.57 -7.55 -24.56
CA VAL A 45 -31.53 -6.90 -23.76
C VAL A 45 -30.77 -5.91 -24.62
N HIS A 46 -31.01 -4.62 -24.36
CA HIS A 46 -30.22 -3.53 -24.92
C HIS A 46 -28.77 -3.65 -24.41
N THR A 47 -27.88 -4.09 -25.29
CA THR A 47 -26.49 -4.43 -25.02
C THR A 47 -25.64 -3.27 -24.51
N GLU A 48 -26.03 -2.03 -24.81
CA GLU A 48 -25.29 -0.83 -24.36
C GLU A 48 -25.50 -0.51 -22.88
N VAL A 49 -26.72 -0.70 -22.36
CA VAL A 49 -27.03 -0.46 -20.93
C VAL A 49 -26.32 -1.48 -20.04
N PHE A 50 -26.19 -2.73 -20.52
CA PHE A 50 -25.46 -3.77 -19.80
C PHE A 50 -23.95 -3.57 -19.86
N HIS A 51 -23.40 -3.06 -20.97
CA HIS A 51 -21.97 -2.78 -21.10
C HIS A 51 -21.53 -1.66 -20.16
N ASP A 52 -22.27 -0.54 -20.11
CA ASP A 52 -21.99 0.58 -19.20
C ASP A 52 -22.25 0.22 -17.73
N PHE A 53 -23.25 -0.61 -17.47
CA PHE A 53 -23.48 -1.17 -16.14
C PHE A 53 -22.33 -2.09 -15.74
N PHE A 54 -21.77 -2.90 -16.64
CA PHE A 54 -20.68 -3.83 -16.33
C PHE A 54 -19.32 -3.14 -16.21
N GLU A 55 -18.95 -2.18 -17.06
CA GLU A 55 -17.70 -1.43 -16.87
C GLU A 55 -17.71 -0.68 -15.52
N ASN A 56 -18.83 -0.05 -15.17
CA ASN A 56 -18.96 0.65 -13.90
C ASN A 56 -19.11 -0.29 -12.70
N SER A 57 -19.73 -1.47 -12.87
CA SER A 57 -19.92 -2.46 -11.79
C SER A 57 -18.73 -3.41 -11.62
N ILE A 58 -17.91 -3.67 -12.64
CA ILE A 58 -16.63 -4.38 -12.49
C ILE A 58 -15.62 -3.42 -11.83
N ARG A 59 -15.56 -2.15 -12.25
CA ARG A 59 -14.64 -1.17 -11.64
C ARG A 59 -14.99 -0.83 -10.19
N LYS A 60 -16.27 -0.94 -9.79
CA LYS A 60 -16.71 -0.84 -8.39
C LYS A 60 -16.72 -2.18 -7.64
N GLY A 61 -17.04 -3.28 -8.31
CA GLY A 61 -17.24 -4.61 -7.74
C GLY A 61 -15.99 -5.47 -7.63
N GLN A 62 -14.87 -5.08 -8.26
CA GLN A 62 -13.55 -5.70 -8.06
C GLN A 62 -13.15 -5.77 -6.57
N TYR A 63 -13.65 -4.84 -5.73
CA TYR A 63 -13.41 -4.81 -4.28
C TYR A 63 -14.48 -5.56 -3.45
N GLU A 64 -15.68 -5.80 -4.01
CA GLU A 64 -16.77 -6.48 -3.30
C GLU A 64 -16.78 -8.00 -3.56
N LEU A 65 -16.17 -8.46 -4.66
CA LEU A 65 -16.02 -9.89 -5.01
C LEU A 65 -14.74 -10.55 -4.45
N THR A 66 -13.74 -9.75 -4.06
CA THR A 66 -12.48 -10.20 -3.43
C THR A 66 -12.68 -11.10 -2.20
N PRO A 67 -13.68 -10.85 -1.31
CA PRO A 67 -13.94 -11.71 -0.15
C PRO A 67 -14.46 -13.11 -0.52
N ILE A 68 -15.15 -13.25 -1.66
CA ILE A 68 -15.76 -14.53 -2.11
C ILE A 68 -14.71 -15.42 -2.81
N LEU A 69 -13.67 -14.80 -3.38
CA LEU A 69 -12.62 -15.46 -4.16
C LEU A 69 -11.25 -15.47 -3.46
N GLY A 70 -11.18 -15.12 -2.17
CA GLY A 70 -9.98 -15.14 -1.32
C GLY A 70 -9.74 -16.50 -0.63
N TYR A 71 -8.48 -16.90 -0.41
CA TYR A 71 -8.11 -18.28 -0.02
C TYR A 71 -8.61 -18.71 1.37
N ASP A 72 -8.97 -17.75 2.23
CA ASP A 72 -9.21 -18.00 3.66
C ASP A 72 -10.62 -18.44 4.05
N THR A 73 -11.58 -18.56 3.12
CA THR A 73 -12.95 -18.96 3.51
C THR A 73 -13.19 -20.46 3.55
N TYR A 74 -12.16 -21.32 3.58
CA TYR A 74 -12.40 -22.76 3.51
C TYR A 74 -11.45 -23.63 4.33
N GLU A 75 -11.80 -23.78 5.61
CA GLU A 75 -11.57 -25.04 6.31
C GLU A 75 -12.64 -26.06 5.84
N GLY A 76 -12.28 -26.93 4.90
CA GLY A 76 -12.75 -28.32 4.91
C GLY A 76 -14.14 -28.68 4.37
N GLY A 77 -14.74 -27.96 3.42
CA GLY A 77 -15.94 -28.47 2.75
C GLY A 77 -15.64 -29.34 1.51
N LYS A 78 -16.56 -30.24 1.14
CA LYS A 78 -16.38 -31.27 0.10
C LYS A 78 -17.05 -30.92 -1.23
N GLY A 79 -16.96 -29.66 -1.68
CA GLY A 79 -17.55 -29.20 -2.95
C GLY A 79 -16.54 -29.18 -4.10
N MET A 80 -16.81 -29.87 -5.22
CA MET A 80 -15.90 -29.99 -6.37
C MET A 80 -15.97 -28.82 -7.37
N LEU A 81 -17.11 -28.12 -7.44
CA LEU A 81 -17.38 -27.08 -8.45
C LEU A 81 -16.85 -25.70 -8.06
N LEU A 82 -16.92 -25.34 -6.79
CA LEU A 82 -16.48 -24.04 -6.29
C LEU A 82 -14.97 -23.81 -6.46
N PRO A 83 -14.08 -24.80 -6.20
CA PRO A 83 -12.64 -24.66 -6.49
C PRO A 83 -12.34 -24.52 -7.98
N PHE A 84 -13.08 -25.22 -8.85
CA PHE A 84 -12.89 -25.16 -10.30
C PHE A 84 -13.34 -23.81 -10.89
N PHE A 85 -14.53 -23.34 -10.49
CA PHE A 85 -15.05 -22.01 -10.84
C PHE A 85 -14.11 -20.90 -10.38
N ARG A 86 -13.60 -21.02 -9.15
CA ARG A 86 -12.64 -20.06 -8.60
C ARG A 86 -11.31 -20.09 -9.34
N ASN A 87 -10.78 -21.26 -9.68
CA ASN A 87 -9.55 -21.36 -10.47
C ASN A 87 -9.71 -20.70 -11.85
N GLY A 88 -10.83 -20.94 -12.55
CA GLY A 88 -11.12 -20.29 -13.83
C GLY A 88 -11.33 -18.77 -13.72
N MET A 89 -12.04 -18.30 -12.69
CA MET A 89 -12.23 -16.86 -12.46
C MET A 89 -10.93 -16.16 -12.03
N GLN A 90 -10.04 -16.83 -11.28
CA GLN A 90 -8.73 -16.30 -10.91
C GLN A 90 -7.76 -16.26 -12.10
N GLU A 91 -7.79 -17.29 -12.96
CA GLU A 91 -7.00 -17.33 -14.21
C GLU A 91 -7.39 -16.19 -15.16
N GLU A 92 -8.68 -15.83 -15.25
CA GLU A 92 -9.18 -14.83 -16.20
C GLU A 92 -9.35 -13.40 -15.62
N LEU A 93 -9.64 -13.24 -14.32
CA LEU A 93 -9.97 -11.93 -13.71
C LEU A 93 -8.92 -11.39 -12.72
N PHE A 94 -8.10 -12.25 -12.10
CA PHE A 94 -7.10 -11.86 -11.10
C PHE A 94 -5.71 -12.49 -11.35
N PRO A 95 -5.15 -12.35 -12.57
CA PRO A 95 -3.93 -13.05 -12.95
C PRO A 95 -2.72 -12.68 -12.07
N ILE A 96 -2.67 -11.45 -11.53
CA ILE A 96 -1.57 -10.95 -10.67
C ILE A 96 -1.41 -11.78 -9.39
N GLN A 97 -2.51 -12.10 -8.69
CA GLN A 97 -2.46 -12.86 -7.43
C GLN A 97 -2.00 -14.30 -7.67
N ARG A 98 -2.38 -14.88 -8.81
CA ARG A 98 -1.96 -16.21 -9.19
C ARG A 98 -0.50 -16.24 -9.64
N PHE A 99 -0.08 -15.27 -10.45
CA PHE A 99 1.32 -15.12 -10.84
C PHE A 99 2.21 -14.96 -9.61
N ALA A 100 1.80 -14.15 -8.63
CA ALA A 100 2.50 -14.02 -7.36
C ALA A 100 2.62 -15.38 -6.64
N LEU A 101 1.51 -16.06 -6.36
CA LEU A 101 1.53 -17.36 -5.66
C LEU A 101 2.35 -18.44 -6.38
N ASP A 102 2.35 -18.45 -7.70
CA ASP A 102 3.14 -19.40 -8.48
C ASP A 102 4.61 -18.97 -8.62
N TYR A 103 4.92 -17.66 -8.58
CA TYR A 103 6.29 -17.14 -8.44
C TYR A 103 6.92 -17.56 -7.11
N TRP A 104 6.13 -17.56 -6.05
CA TRP A 104 6.54 -18.01 -4.71
C TRP A 104 6.89 -19.50 -4.63
N LYS A 105 6.37 -20.33 -5.54
CA LYS A 105 6.73 -21.76 -5.64
C LYS A 105 8.07 -22.00 -6.32
N GLY A 106 8.73 -20.93 -6.77
CA GLY A 106 10.06 -20.94 -7.33
C GLY A 106 10.09 -20.41 -8.76
N LYS A 107 11.18 -19.71 -9.11
CA LYS A 107 11.37 -19.11 -10.45
C LYS A 107 11.23 -20.14 -11.58
N GLU A 108 11.74 -21.35 -11.37
CA GLU A 108 11.65 -22.43 -12.36
C GLU A 108 10.22 -22.95 -12.52
N TYR A 109 9.47 -23.10 -11.41
CA TYR A 109 8.06 -23.49 -11.45
C TYR A 109 7.21 -22.44 -12.18
N TYR A 110 7.47 -21.17 -11.89
CA TYR A 110 6.80 -20.05 -12.54
C TYR A 110 7.09 -19.99 -14.05
N LYS A 111 8.37 -20.04 -14.46
CA LYS A 111 8.78 -20.06 -15.88
C LYS A 111 8.27 -21.28 -16.64
N ALA A 112 8.20 -22.44 -16.00
CA ALA A 112 7.67 -23.65 -16.62
C ALA A 112 6.15 -23.55 -16.88
N LYS A 113 5.44 -22.75 -16.10
CA LYS A 113 3.97 -22.61 -16.15
C LYS A 113 3.51 -21.45 -17.03
N TYR A 114 4.24 -20.35 -17.02
CA TYR A 114 3.98 -19.15 -17.80
C TYR A 114 5.17 -18.98 -18.73
N SER A 115 5.00 -19.32 -20.01
CA SER A 115 6.01 -19.10 -21.06
C SER A 115 6.53 -17.66 -21.03
N ASP A 116 7.63 -17.37 -21.75
CA ASP A 116 8.35 -16.07 -21.80
C ASP A 116 7.50 -14.79 -22.04
N THR A 117 6.18 -14.92 -22.24
CA THR A 117 5.18 -13.85 -22.26
C THR A 117 4.58 -13.64 -20.86
N VAL A 118 5.40 -13.16 -19.93
CA VAL A 118 4.91 -12.54 -18.69
C VAL A 118 4.43 -11.13 -19.07
N PRO A 119 3.24 -10.68 -18.66
CA PRO A 119 2.83 -9.30 -18.91
C PRO A 119 3.83 -8.35 -18.28
N ASP A 120 4.32 -7.37 -19.05
CA ASP A 120 5.40 -6.46 -18.63
C ASP A 120 5.15 -5.85 -17.23
N TYR A 121 3.89 -5.58 -16.88
CA TYR A 121 3.51 -5.00 -15.57
C TYR A 121 3.73 -5.93 -14.35
N PHE A 122 3.93 -7.25 -14.52
CA PHE A 122 4.20 -8.17 -13.42
C PHE A 122 5.68 -8.21 -13.03
N THR A 123 6.56 -7.89 -13.98
CA THR A 123 8.01 -7.79 -13.82
C THR A 123 8.54 -6.38 -14.04
N GLU A 124 7.66 -5.41 -14.31
CA GLU A 124 7.99 -3.98 -14.39
C GLU A 124 8.63 -3.66 -13.06
N SER A 125 9.96 -3.59 -13.10
CA SER A 125 10.84 -3.65 -11.96
C SER A 125 10.29 -2.79 -10.85
N ASP A 126 9.94 -3.43 -9.73
CA ASP A 126 9.82 -2.79 -8.43
C ASP A 126 11.21 -2.20 -8.10
N ASP A 127 11.47 -1.06 -8.73
CA ASP A 127 12.50 -0.06 -8.55
C ASP A 127 13.98 -0.51 -8.67
N GLN A 128 14.54 -0.46 -9.89
CA GLN A 128 15.99 -0.21 -10.04
C GLN A 128 16.42 1.10 -9.34
N SER A 129 15.49 2.05 -9.11
CA SER A 129 15.79 3.34 -8.46
C SER A 129 15.82 3.33 -6.93
N VAL A 130 15.37 2.25 -6.26
CA VAL A 130 15.53 2.10 -4.80
C VAL A 130 16.96 1.64 -4.45
N GLU A 131 17.69 1.02 -5.39
CA GLU A 131 19.11 0.69 -5.22
C GLU A 131 20.06 1.83 -5.57
N GLU A 132 19.66 2.74 -6.46
CA GLU A 132 20.43 3.95 -6.69
C GLU A 132 20.48 4.79 -5.42
N LYS A 133 21.68 4.83 -4.83
CA LYS A 133 21.96 5.59 -3.61
C LYS A 133 21.61 7.06 -3.84
N LYS A 134 20.56 7.52 -3.17
CA LYS A 134 20.09 8.90 -3.29
C LYS A 134 21.20 9.87 -2.87
N LYS A 135 21.44 10.88 -3.73
CA LYS A 135 22.39 11.97 -3.47
C LYS A 135 21.77 13.10 -2.66
N ASP A 136 20.51 13.44 -2.96
CA ASP A 136 19.73 14.38 -2.14
C ASP A 136 19.01 13.60 -1.03
N PRO A 137 19.44 13.72 0.24
CA PRO A 137 18.73 13.11 1.35
C PRO A 137 17.39 13.78 1.65
N GLY A 138 17.06 14.88 1.00
CA GLY A 138 15.81 15.59 1.20
C GLY A 138 15.72 16.34 2.53
N LYS A 139 16.86 16.84 3.02
CA LYS A 139 16.91 17.63 4.26
C LYS A 139 15.91 18.80 4.20
N MET A 140 15.16 18.98 5.27
CA MET A 140 14.38 20.22 5.46
C MET A 140 15.32 21.37 5.78
N LYS A 141 14.92 22.60 5.41
CA LYS A 141 15.56 23.81 5.97
C LYS A 141 15.41 23.77 7.49
N GLN A 142 16.48 24.03 8.23
CA GLN A 142 16.44 24.00 9.70
C GLN A 142 15.30 24.87 10.22
N MET A 143 14.44 24.26 11.03
CA MET A 143 13.33 24.97 11.65
C MET A 143 13.75 25.40 13.05
N GLY A 144 13.59 26.69 13.36
CA GLY A 144 13.59 27.13 14.75
C GLY A 144 12.54 26.34 15.56
N THR A 145 12.82 26.08 16.83
CA THR A 145 11.96 25.26 17.69
C THR A 145 10.52 25.80 17.73
N GLY A 146 9.53 24.90 17.62
CA GLY A 146 8.10 25.27 17.71
C GLY A 146 7.54 26.02 16.51
N ARG A 147 8.18 25.97 15.33
CA ARG A 147 7.65 26.59 14.11
C ARG A 147 6.31 25.95 13.71
N SER A 148 5.28 26.78 13.60
CA SER A 148 3.97 26.41 13.08
C SER A 148 3.62 27.35 11.94
N TYR A 149 3.13 26.77 10.84
CA TYR A 149 2.83 27.44 9.59
C TYR A 149 1.39 27.93 9.54
N THR A 150 1.16 29.04 8.86
CA THR A 150 -0.17 29.59 8.59
C THR A 150 -0.88 28.79 7.51
N ILE A 151 -2.22 28.73 7.53
CA ILE A 151 -3.00 28.16 6.42
C ILE A 151 -2.65 28.85 5.10
N LYS A 152 -2.38 30.16 5.13
CA LYS A 152 -2.02 30.93 3.93
C LYS A 152 -0.70 30.47 3.32
N GLU A 153 0.33 30.23 4.14
CA GLU A 153 1.58 29.64 3.69
C GLU A 153 1.34 28.23 3.11
N LEU A 154 0.61 27.39 3.83
CA LEU A 154 0.33 26.01 3.43
C LEU A 154 -0.57 25.93 2.17
N ALA A 155 -1.38 26.94 1.89
CA ALA A 155 -2.19 27.02 0.67
C ALA A 155 -1.35 27.25 -0.59
N SER A 156 -0.10 27.71 -0.45
CA SER A 156 0.77 27.98 -1.59
C SER A 156 1.41 26.70 -2.12
N TYR A 157 1.09 26.37 -3.38
CA TYR A 157 1.69 25.24 -4.10
C TYR A 157 3.23 25.28 -4.11
N SER A 158 3.82 26.45 -4.40
CA SER A 158 5.27 26.60 -4.43
C SER A 158 5.89 26.46 -3.04
N PHE A 159 5.21 26.97 -2.01
CA PHE A 159 5.65 26.81 -0.63
C PHE A 159 5.68 25.34 -0.21
N LEU A 160 4.65 24.56 -0.58
CA LEU A 160 4.62 23.14 -0.30
C LEU A 160 5.78 22.39 -0.96
N LEU A 161 6.04 22.64 -2.24
CA LEU A 161 7.16 22.04 -2.96
C LEU A 161 8.52 22.44 -2.37
N GLU A 162 8.68 23.71 -1.98
CA GLU A 162 9.94 24.19 -1.43
C GLU A 162 10.23 23.61 -0.04
N HIS A 163 9.21 23.51 0.82
CA HIS A 163 9.39 23.21 2.24
C HIS A 163 9.12 21.76 2.63
N PHE A 164 8.20 21.08 1.93
CA PHE A 164 7.70 19.80 2.39
C PHE A 164 7.89 18.67 1.40
N TYR A 165 7.90 18.91 0.09
CA TYR A 165 7.88 17.82 -0.90
C TYR A 165 9.16 17.73 -1.74
N ILE A 166 9.49 16.51 -2.14
CA ILE A 166 10.41 16.18 -3.24
C ILE A 166 9.59 15.37 -4.23
N VAL A 167 9.49 15.87 -5.46
CA VAL A 167 8.80 15.18 -6.54
C VAL A 167 9.86 14.51 -7.39
N ASP A 168 9.85 13.17 -7.39
CA ASP A 168 10.74 12.36 -8.22
C ASP A 168 10.49 12.65 -9.71
N GLU A 169 11.55 12.62 -10.51
CA GLU A 169 11.49 12.93 -11.95
C GLU A 169 10.53 12.02 -12.74
N THR A 170 10.26 10.81 -12.22
CA THR A 170 9.31 9.88 -12.85
C THR A 170 7.86 10.32 -12.72
N THR A 171 7.55 11.33 -11.90
CA THR A 171 6.18 11.76 -11.62
C THR A 171 6.01 13.28 -11.60
N SER A 172 4.79 13.72 -11.40
CA SER A 172 4.43 15.14 -11.31
C SER A 172 3.31 15.33 -10.29
N MET A 173 3.19 16.54 -9.76
CA MET A 173 2.08 16.94 -8.90
C MET A 173 1.39 18.15 -9.50
N THR A 174 0.07 18.21 -9.39
CA THR A 174 -0.70 19.39 -9.80
C THR A 174 -0.97 20.32 -8.62
N LYS A 175 -1.41 21.55 -8.90
CA LYS A 175 -1.88 22.48 -7.86
C LYS A 175 -3.09 21.93 -7.10
N GLN A 176 -3.88 21.09 -7.76
CA GLN A 176 -5.04 20.43 -7.18
C GLN A 176 -4.62 19.31 -6.22
N ASP A 177 -3.60 18.51 -6.58
CA ASP A 177 -3.08 17.46 -5.71
C ASP A 177 -2.45 18.05 -4.44
N LEU A 178 -1.64 19.09 -4.58
CA LEU A 178 -0.99 19.79 -3.46
C LEU A 178 -1.79 21.03 -3.02
N ASN A 179 -3.08 20.84 -2.77
CA ASN A 179 -3.91 21.86 -2.13
C ASN A 179 -3.75 21.79 -0.61
N GLY A 180 -2.76 22.51 -0.06
CA GLY A 180 -2.44 22.38 1.36
C GLY A 180 -3.56 22.77 2.32
N THR A 181 -4.47 23.69 1.95
CA THR A 181 -5.66 23.97 2.78
C THR A 181 -6.52 22.72 2.92
N LYS A 182 -6.79 22.03 1.80
CA LYS A 182 -7.55 20.77 1.80
C LYS A 182 -6.83 19.68 2.59
N LEU A 183 -5.52 19.52 2.34
CA LEU A 183 -4.72 18.48 2.99
C LEU A 183 -4.63 18.64 4.51
N VAL A 184 -4.46 19.86 5.03
CA VAL A 184 -4.30 20.06 6.49
C VAL A 184 -5.61 20.12 7.25
N THR A 185 -6.71 20.49 6.59
CA THR A 185 -8.05 20.53 7.21
C THR A 185 -8.77 19.19 7.18
N MET A 186 -8.34 18.24 6.34
CA MET A 186 -8.92 16.90 6.27
C MET A 186 -8.93 16.25 7.66
N ASP A 187 -10.09 15.77 8.11
CA ASP A 187 -10.20 15.03 9.35
C ASP A 187 -9.64 13.62 9.19
N LEU A 188 -8.57 13.36 9.92
CA LEU A 188 -7.88 12.08 9.97
C LEU A 188 -7.97 11.47 11.37
N SER A 189 -8.77 12.05 12.28
CA SER A 189 -9.02 11.49 13.59
C SER A 189 -9.64 10.09 13.48
N ALA A 190 -9.42 9.27 14.49
CA ALA A 190 -10.01 7.95 14.58
C ALA A 190 -10.45 7.68 16.02
N LYS A 191 -11.48 6.84 16.18
CA LYS A 191 -11.86 6.37 17.51
C LYS A 191 -10.75 5.48 18.05
N LEU A 192 -10.06 5.96 19.07
CA LEU A 192 -9.03 5.18 19.77
C LEU A 192 -9.71 4.13 20.65
N GLY A 193 -9.76 2.90 20.14
CA GLY A 193 -10.22 1.71 20.88
C GLY A 193 -9.04 0.98 21.52
N LYS A 194 -9.30 0.27 22.63
CA LYS A 194 -8.27 -0.50 23.36
C LYS A 194 -8.31 -2.01 23.09
N GLU A 195 -9.42 -2.51 22.55
CA GLU A 195 -9.68 -3.95 22.43
C GLU A 195 -9.33 -4.51 21.05
N GLU A 196 -9.53 -3.73 19.98
CA GLU A 196 -9.31 -4.17 18.60
C GLU A 196 -8.14 -3.43 17.95
N PRO A 197 -7.37 -4.09 17.05
CA PRO A 197 -6.26 -3.43 16.36
C PRO A 197 -6.71 -2.23 15.53
N LEU A 198 -6.04 -1.09 15.70
CA LEU A 198 -6.29 0.13 14.93
C LEU A 198 -5.21 0.37 13.86
N VAL A 199 -3.99 -0.12 14.11
CA VAL A 199 -2.81 0.06 13.25
C VAL A 199 -2.35 -1.29 12.74
N LEU A 200 -1.96 -1.34 11.46
CA LEU A 200 -1.20 -2.43 10.87
C LEU A 200 0.17 -1.88 10.44
N ILE A 201 1.24 -2.53 10.91
CA ILE A 201 2.61 -2.28 10.49
C ILE A 201 3.08 -3.49 9.69
N TYR A 202 3.63 -3.26 8.50
CA TYR A 202 4.25 -4.28 7.67
C TYR A 202 5.53 -3.73 7.04
N HIS A 203 6.26 -4.60 6.34
CA HIS A 203 7.54 -4.27 5.71
C HIS A 203 7.60 -4.91 4.33
N THR A 204 7.37 -4.14 3.26
CA THR A 204 7.50 -4.69 1.90
C THR A 204 8.92 -5.26 1.69
N HIS A 205 9.94 -4.59 2.22
CA HIS A 205 11.33 -5.08 2.21
C HIS A 205 11.77 -5.53 3.61
N GLY A 206 11.14 -6.59 4.12
CA GLY A 206 11.43 -7.14 5.45
C GLY A 206 12.89 -7.61 5.64
N SER A 207 13.61 -7.87 4.55
CA SER A 207 15.04 -8.22 4.58
C SER A 207 15.97 -7.06 4.95
N GLU A 208 15.48 -5.83 4.99
CA GLU A 208 16.33 -4.65 5.17
C GLU A 208 17.00 -4.56 6.54
N THR A 209 18.33 -4.42 6.50
CA THR A 209 19.17 -4.28 7.69
C THR A 209 19.91 -2.95 7.76
N TYR A 210 20.20 -2.54 9.00
CA TYR A 210 20.99 -1.36 9.36
C TYR A 210 22.47 -1.73 9.54
N LYS A 211 23.31 -0.69 9.71
CA LYS A 211 24.73 -0.85 9.97
C LYS A 211 24.99 -1.78 11.16
N LYS A 212 25.94 -2.72 10.97
CA LYS A 212 26.43 -3.62 12.04
C LYS A 212 26.99 -2.83 13.21
N VAL A 213 26.57 -3.20 14.43
CA VAL A 213 27.16 -2.75 15.69
C VAL A 213 27.62 -3.99 16.44
N ASN A 214 28.92 -4.05 16.81
CA ASN A 214 29.52 -5.20 17.47
C ASN A 214 29.26 -6.53 16.75
N GLY A 215 29.33 -6.51 15.41
CA GLY A 215 29.14 -7.69 14.56
C GLY A 215 27.68 -8.11 14.33
N LYS A 216 26.70 -7.44 14.93
CA LYS A 216 25.26 -7.76 14.77
C LYS A 216 24.58 -6.73 13.87
N GLU A 217 23.84 -7.21 12.87
CA GLU A 217 22.90 -6.39 12.10
C GLU A 217 21.59 -6.28 12.87
N GLY A 218 20.95 -5.11 12.81
CA GLY A 218 19.56 -4.97 13.22
C GLY A 218 18.67 -4.78 11.99
N SER A 219 17.43 -5.25 12.05
CA SER A 219 16.50 -5.20 10.92
C SER A 219 15.41 -4.13 11.06
N VAL A 220 14.77 -3.79 9.94
CA VAL A 220 13.57 -2.93 9.94
C VAL A 220 12.40 -3.56 10.71
N ILE A 221 12.32 -4.90 10.77
CA ILE A 221 11.34 -5.63 11.59
C ILE A 221 11.54 -5.35 13.08
N GLU A 222 12.78 -5.21 13.55
CA GLU A 222 13.04 -4.82 14.94
C GLU A 222 12.59 -3.37 15.23
N VAL A 223 12.72 -2.48 14.25
CA VAL A 223 12.24 -1.10 14.36
C VAL A 223 10.70 -1.08 14.39
N GLY A 224 10.04 -1.88 13.57
CA GLY A 224 8.58 -2.09 13.62
C GLY A 224 8.11 -2.66 14.97
N THR A 225 8.90 -3.55 15.57
CA THR A 225 8.64 -4.06 16.92
C THR A 225 8.75 -2.95 17.97
N ALA A 226 9.71 -2.03 17.84
CA ALA A 226 9.83 -0.88 18.74
C ALA A 226 8.64 0.09 18.58
N LEU A 227 8.21 0.37 17.35
CA LEU A 227 7.00 1.17 17.09
C LEU A 227 5.75 0.55 17.70
N THR A 228 5.56 -0.75 17.50
CA THR A 228 4.45 -1.53 18.09
C THR A 228 4.43 -1.37 19.61
N LYS A 229 5.58 -1.49 20.28
CA LYS A 229 5.67 -1.33 21.74
C LYS A 229 5.28 0.08 22.20
N GLU A 230 5.71 1.12 21.51
CA GLU A 230 5.33 2.50 21.85
C GLU A 230 3.83 2.72 21.68
N LEU A 231 3.26 2.28 20.55
CA LEU A 231 1.83 2.38 20.28
C LEU A 231 0.98 1.64 21.32
N GLU A 232 1.34 0.40 21.65
CA GLU A 232 0.57 -0.43 22.57
C GLU A 232 0.76 -0.03 24.03
N ASN A 233 2.00 0.19 24.49
CA ASN A 233 2.29 0.36 25.91
C ASN A 233 2.10 1.80 26.40
N VAL A 234 2.35 2.80 25.54
CA VAL A 234 2.24 4.23 25.91
C VAL A 234 0.88 4.80 25.54
N TYR A 235 0.37 4.45 24.35
CA TYR A 235 -0.85 5.04 23.81
C TYR A 235 -2.06 4.10 23.82
N GLY A 236 -1.89 2.83 24.18
CA GLY A 236 -2.98 1.85 24.21
C GLY A 236 -3.56 1.53 22.83
N ILE A 237 -2.80 1.77 21.76
CA ILE A 237 -3.21 1.53 20.37
C ILE A 237 -2.77 0.13 19.97
N LYS A 238 -3.72 -0.81 19.94
CA LYS A 238 -3.48 -2.19 19.50
C LYS A 238 -3.03 -2.23 18.05
N THR A 239 -2.00 -3.04 17.79
CA THR A 239 -1.31 -3.05 16.50
C THR A 239 -1.13 -4.47 15.98
N VAL A 240 -1.47 -4.70 14.72
CA VAL A 240 -1.03 -5.89 13.99
C VAL A 240 0.37 -5.60 13.45
N HIS A 241 1.35 -6.42 13.79
CA HIS A 241 2.70 -6.32 13.24
C HIS A 241 3.00 -7.54 12.38
N ASP A 242 2.96 -7.34 11.06
CA ASP A 242 3.37 -8.34 10.08
C ASP A 242 4.89 -8.33 9.94
N LYS A 243 5.51 -9.48 10.24
CA LYS A 243 6.96 -9.69 10.26
C LYS A 243 7.45 -10.55 9.09
N SER A 244 6.59 -10.79 8.11
CA SER A 244 6.94 -11.58 6.93
C SER A 244 7.99 -10.87 6.07
N VAL A 245 8.73 -11.63 5.28
CA VAL A 245 9.75 -11.13 4.35
C VAL A 245 9.27 -11.39 2.93
N TYR A 246 8.97 -10.32 2.20
CA TYR A 246 8.35 -10.40 0.85
C TYR A 246 9.35 -10.22 -0.29
N ASP A 247 10.59 -9.84 0.02
CA ASP A 247 11.64 -9.56 -0.94
C ASP A 247 12.68 -10.69 -1.03
N MET A 248 12.28 -11.92 -0.71
CA MET A 248 13.12 -13.12 -0.78
C MET A 248 12.39 -14.21 -1.56
N VAL A 249 13.01 -14.72 -2.63
CA VAL A 249 12.50 -15.85 -3.42
C VAL A 249 13.60 -16.89 -3.56
N ASP A 250 13.27 -18.15 -3.23
CA ASP A 250 14.22 -19.28 -3.22
C ASP A 250 15.48 -19.00 -2.37
N GLY A 251 15.32 -18.24 -1.28
CA GLY A 251 16.41 -17.85 -0.38
C GLY A 251 17.34 -16.77 -0.93
N GLN A 252 17.01 -16.15 -2.07
CA GLN A 252 17.76 -15.04 -2.67
C GLN A 252 16.93 -13.76 -2.66
N LEU A 253 17.61 -12.62 -2.54
CA LEU A 253 16.97 -11.31 -2.60
C LEU A 253 16.31 -11.12 -3.97
N ASP A 254 15.00 -10.87 -3.98
CA ASP A 254 14.24 -10.53 -5.17
C ASP A 254 13.10 -9.59 -4.80
N ARG A 255 13.23 -8.34 -5.25
CA ARG A 255 12.30 -7.26 -4.91
C ARG A 255 11.19 -7.08 -5.95
N ASN A 256 11.29 -7.71 -7.12
CA ASN A 256 10.44 -7.39 -8.28
C ASN A 256 8.94 -7.61 -8.05
N ALA A 257 8.58 -8.51 -7.13
CA ALA A 257 7.19 -8.81 -6.78
C ALA A 257 6.87 -8.52 -5.30
N ALA A 258 7.77 -7.85 -4.58
CA ALA A 258 7.65 -7.67 -3.14
C ALA A 258 6.39 -6.87 -2.78
N TYR A 259 6.05 -5.83 -3.55
CA TYR A 259 4.83 -5.05 -3.30
C TYR A 259 3.57 -5.85 -3.56
N ASN A 260 3.56 -6.73 -4.56
CA ASN A 260 2.42 -7.61 -4.84
C ASN A 260 2.20 -8.59 -3.68
N PHE A 261 3.27 -9.24 -3.20
CA PHE A 261 3.21 -10.16 -2.06
C PHE A 261 2.78 -9.49 -0.77
N ALA A 262 3.38 -8.35 -0.46
CA ALA A 262 3.00 -7.57 0.72
C ALA A 262 1.55 -7.10 0.61
N GLY A 263 1.10 -6.70 -0.59
CA GLY A 263 -0.27 -6.27 -0.85
C GLY A 263 -1.30 -7.34 -0.51
N ASP A 264 -1.10 -8.57 -0.98
CA ASP A 264 -1.99 -9.70 -0.72
C ASP A 264 -2.10 -10.00 0.80
N SER A 265 -0.97 -9.96 1.52
CA SER A 265 -0.96 -10.17 2.97
C SER A 265 -1.65 -9.03 3.72
N VAL A 266 -1.40 -7.78 3.34
CA VAL A 266 -2.05 -6.61 3.94
C VAL A 266 -3.55 -6.64 3.72
N GLU A 267 -4.02 -7.00 2.53
CA GLU A 267 -5.45 -7.18 2.24
C GLU A 267 -6.08 -8.29 3.11
N ALA A 268 -5.39 -9.41 3.30
CA ALA A 268 -5.85 -10.47 4.20
C ALA A 268 -5.91 -9.99 5.67
N ALA A 269 -4.89 -9.26 6.13
CA ALA A 269 -4.83 -8.70 7.47
C ALA A 269 -5.96 -7.67 7.71
N LEU A 270 -6.26 -6.82 6.73
CA LEU A 270 -7.36 -5.85 6.79
C LEU A 270 -8.74 -6.53 6.81
N ARG A 271 -8.92 -7.62 6.05
CA ARG A 271 -10.15 -8.43 6.11
C ARG A 271 -10.34 -9.10 7.48
N LYS A 272 -9.25 -9.61 8.06
CA LYS A 272 -9.26 -10.25 9.39
C LYS A 272 -9.46 -9.22 10.53
N ASN A 273 -8.98 -7.99 10.34
CA ASN A 273 -9.02 -6.93 11.34
C ASN A 273 -9.70 -5.67 10.77
N PRO A 274 -11.03 -5.69 10.55
CA PRO A 274 -11.75 -4.56 9.92
C PRO A 274 -11.72 -3.27 10.77
N SER A 275 -11.34 -3.38 12.04
CA SER A 275 -11.08 -2.27 12.96
C SER A 275 -9.84 -1.45 12.56
N VAL A 276 -8.88 -2.02 11.82
CA VAL A 276 -7.67 -1.32 11.38
C VAL A 276 -8.06 -0.13 10.49
N LYS A 277 -7.50 1.03 10.80
CA LYS A 277 -7.72 2.30 10.07
C LYS A 277 -6.43 2.97 9.61
N VAL A 278 -5.28 2.47 10.04
CA VAL A 278 -3.95 2.99 9.69
C VAL A 278 -3.08 1.83 9.21
N VAL A 279 -2.39 2.03 8.09
CA VAL A 279 -1.47 1.06 7.50
C VAL A 279 -0.11 1.73 7.31
N ILE A 280 0.94 1.14 7.85
CA ILE A 280 2.30 1.68 7.81
C ILE A 280 3.21 0.65 7.16
N ASP A 281 3.79 1.02 6.02
CA ASP A 281 4.90 0.29 5.43
C ASP A 281 6.21 0.90 5.96
N LEU A 282 6.94 0.16 6.80
CA LEU A 282 8.12 0.68 7.48
C LEU A 282 9.39 0.16 6.79
N HIS A 283 10.22 1.08 6.31
CA HIS A 283 11.44 0.82 5.52
C HIS A 283 12.66 1.53 6.12
N ARG A 284 13.82 1.28 5.51
CA ARG A 284 15.01 2.13 5.68
C ARG A 284 15.55 2.57 4.31
N ASP A 285 15.86 3.86 4.21
CA ASP A 285 16.26 4.48 2.94
C ASP A 285 17.61 3.94 2.44
N SER A 286 17.90 4.19 1.17
CA SER A 286 19.20 3.92 0.54
C SER A 286 19.84 5.23 0.07
N VAL A 287 20.90 5.65 0.76
CA VAL A 287 21.62 6.90 0.46
C VAL A 287 23.11 6.65 0.19
N GLU A 288 23.82 7.64 -0.33
CA GLU A 288 25.28 7.56 -0.47
C GLU A 288 25.96 7.33 0.89
N ASN A 289 27.06 6.57 0.90
CA ASN A 289 27.70 6.10 2.15
C ASN A 289 28.12 7.24 3.11
N ASN A 290 28.41 8.43 2.58
CA ASN A 290 28.79 9.64 3.31
C ASN A 290 27.61 10.36 3.99
N ILE A 291 26.36 9.99 3.70
CA ILE A 291 25.15 10.64 4.22
C ILE A 291 24.63 9.90 5.45
N HIS A 292 24.85 10.42 6.66
CA HIS A 292 24.30 9.82 7.90
C HIS A 292 23.04 10.57 8.36
N LEU A 293 21.86 9.95 8.25
CA LEU A 293 20.57 10.58 8.52
C LEU A 293 20.20 10.51 10.01
N ARG A 294 20.62 11.50 10.80
CA ARG A 294 20.29 11.54 12.24
C ARG A 294 20.04 12.95 12.77
N THR A 295 19.30 13.01 13.86
CA THR A 295 19.13 14.18 14.73
C THR A 295 19.29 13.78 16.19
N LYS A 296 19.13 14.72 17.13
CA LYS A 296 19.11 14.47 18.57
C LYS A 296 17.70 14.66 19.13
N ILE A 297 17.19 13.65 19.83
CA ILE A 297 15.90 13.70 20.52
C ILE A 297 16.15 13.33 21.97
N ASN A 298 15.85 14.25 22.90
CA ASN A 298 16.07 14.07 24.34
C ASN A 298 17.50 13.58 24.67
N GLY A 299 18.50 14.15 24.00
CA GLY A 299 19.91 13.79 24.18
C GLY A 299 20.37 12.50 23.50
N LYS A 300 19.46 11.70 22.92
CA LYS A 300 19.78 10.48 22.18
C LYS A 300 19.86 10.72 20.69
N SER A 301 20.79 10.03 20.02
CA SER A 301 20.84 10.00 18.55
C SER A 301 19.62 9.24 18.01
N ALA A 302 18.88 9.87 17.11
CA ALA A 302 17.69 9.29 16.48
C ALA A 302 17.80 9.43 14.96
N ALA A 303 17.38 8.41 14.23
CA ALA A 303 17.33 8.44 12.77
C ALA A 303 16.31 9.47 12.30
N GLN A 304 16.62 10.21 11.23
CA GLN A 304 15.63 11.08 10.61
C GLN A 304 14.62 10.26 9.82
N ILE A 305 13.36 10.68 9.83
CA ILE A 305 12.25 10.03 9.15
C ILE A 305 11.93 10.74 7.83
N MET A 306 11.59 10.00 6.79
CA MET A 306 10.95 10.53 5.60
C MET A 306 9.62 9.82 5.40
N PHE A 307 8.56 10.60 5.19
CA PHE A 307 7.31 10.04 4.70
C PHE A 307 7.37 9.93 3.18
N PHE A 308 6.73 8.93 2.63
CA PHE A 308 6.75 8.63 1.20
C PHE A 308 5.32 8.42 0.70
N ASN A 309 4.99 9.01 -0.45
CA ASN A 309 3.72 8.82 -1.11
C ASN A 309 3.89 8.37 -2.56
N GLY A 310 3.22 7.27 -2.88
CA GLY A 310 2.89 6.86 -4.22
C GLY A 310 1.63 7.54 -4.76
N VAL A 311 1.71 8.16 -5.94
CA VAL A 311 0.63 9.01 -6.48
C VAL A 311 -0.07 8.46 -7.73
N SER A 312 0.28 7.25 -8.17
CA SER A 312 -0.33 6.61 -9.34
C SER A 312 -0.32 7.50 -10.58
N ARG A 313 0.81 8.16 -10.85
CA ARG A 313 0.98 9.11 -11.95
C ARG A 313 2.41 9.09 -12.46
N LEU A 314 2.60 9.00 -13.76
CA LEU A 314 3.90 9.17 -14.40
C LEU A 314 4.00 10.55 -15.06
N ALA A 315 5.19 11.15 -15.02
CA ALA A 315 5.46 12.41 -15.71
C ALA A 315 5.23 12.27 -17.23
N SER A 316 5.55 11.10 -17.77
CA SER A 316 5.45 10.80 -19.21
C SER A 316 4.03 10.45 -19.69
N LYS A 317 3.19 9.88 -18.83
CA LYS A 317 1.89 9.29 -19.22
C LYS A 317 0.67 9.85 -18.46
N GLY A 318 0.87 10.69 -17.44
CA GLY A 318 -0.21 11.14 -16.58
C GLY A 318 -0.67 10.06 -15.60
N ASP A 319 -1.95 10.07 -15.23
CA ASP A 319 -2.50 9.15 -14.22
C ASP A 319 -2.49 7.70 -14.71
N ILE A 320 -2.11 6.78 -13.82
CA ILE A 320 -1.98 5.34 -14.10
C ILE A 320 -3.31 4.66 -13.75
N GLY A 321 -4.10 4.33 -14.78
CA GLY A 321 -5.42 3.71 -14.58
C GLY A 321 -5.37 2.32 -13.90
N TYR A 322 -4.39 1.48 -14.27
CA TYR A 322 -4.28 0.11 -13.76
C TYR A 322 -3.68 0.01 -12.34
N LEU A 323 -3.03 1.08 -11.86
CA LEU A 323 -2.53 1.21 -10.49
C LEU A 323 -3.25 2.34 -9.75
N TYR A 324 -4.56 2.47 -9.95
CA TYR A 324 -5.35 3.52 -9.32
C TYR A 324 -5.23 3.51 -7.79
N ASN A 325 -5.10 4.71 -7.20
CA ASN A 325 -5.14 4.93 -5.76
C ASN A 325 -6.33 5.84 -5.39
N PRO A 326 -7.45 5.28 -4.89
CA PRO A 326 -8.61 6.06 -4.45
C PRO A 326 -8.33 6.90 -3.20
N ASN A 327 -7.26 6.58 -2.46
CA ASN A 327 -6.90 7.20 -1.20
C ASN A 327 -5.80 8.27 -1.35
N LYS A 328 -5.32 8.56 -2.58
CA LYS A 328 -4.18 9.46 -2.87
C LYS A 328 -4.21 10.74 -2.04
N GLU A 329 -5.33 11.46 -2.06
CA GLU A 329 -5.47 12.73 -1.33
C GLU A 329 -5.40 12.54 0.19
N ALA A 330 -6.00 11.48 0.72
CA ALA A 330 -5.95 11.17 2.14
C ALA A 330 -4.55 10.73 2.58
N ASN A 331 -3.81 9.99 1.74
CA ASN A 331 -2.42 9.63 2.01
C ASN A 331 -1.51 10.88 2.04
N LEU A 332 -1.67 11.79 1.06
CA LEU A 332 -0.97 13.07 1.04
C LEU A 332 -1.28 13.90 2.29
N ALA A 333 -2.56 14.01 2.67
CA ALA A 333 -2.99 14.70 3.87
C ALA A 333 -2.39 14.08 5.14
N PHE A 334 -2.35 12.76 5.21
CA PHE A 334 -1.83 12.02 6.36
C PHE A 334 -0.33 12.26 6.56
N SER A 335 0.47 12.11 5.51
CA SER A 335 1.91 12.40 5.56
C SER A 335 2.22 13.87 5.90
N LEU A 336 1.49 14.83 5.33
CA LEU A 336 1.70 16.26 5.60
C LEU A 336 1.35 16.63 7.04
N GLN A 337 0.20 16.18 7.54
CA GLN A 337 -0.22 16.47 8.91
C GLN A 337 0.72 15.80 9.93
N MET A 338 1.21 14.59 9.65
CA MET A 338 2.26 13.95 10.44
C MET A 338 3.55 14.78 10.45
N GLN A 339 4.01 15.24 9.29
CA GLN A 339 5.23 16.05 9.19
C GLN A 339 5.11 17.40 9.92
N LEU A 340 3.94 18.05 9.85
CA LEU A 340 3.67 19.30 10.56
C LEU A 340 3.62 19.10 12.08
N LEU A 341 3.11 17.97 12.56
CA LEU A 341 3.16 17.59 13.97
C LEU A 341 4.59 17.30 14.41
N CYS A 342 5.35 16.52 13.63
CA CYS A 342 6.77 16.29 13.86
C CYS A 342 7.53 17.62 13.94
N GLY A 343 7.32 18.55 13.01
CA GLY A 343 7.98 19.86 13.03
C GLY A 343 7.67 20.70 14.27
N LYS A 344 6.46 20.58 14.83
CA LYS A 344 6.03 21.27 16.04
C LYS A 344 6.68 20.71 17.32
N TYR A 345 6.73 19.38 17.45
CA TYR A 345 7.17 18.71 18.69
C TYR A 345 8.61 18.21 18.67
N TYR A 346 9.09 17.81 17.51
CA TYR A 346 10.40 17.22 17.27
C TYR A 346 11.06 17.86 16.03
N PRO A 347 11.48 19.14 16.11
CA PRO A 347 12.19 19.81 15.03
C PRO A 347 13.35 18.95 14.51
N ASP A 348 13.57 18.96 13.20
CA ASP A 348 14.60 18.19 12.50
C ASP A 348 14.46 16.65 12.54
N LEU A 349 13.37 16.10 13.12
CA LEU A 349 13.08 14.66 13.02
C LEU A 349 12.80 14.23 11.58
N THR A 350 12.09 15.06 10.82
CA THR A 350 11.63 14.69 9.47
C THR A 350 12.45 15.36 8.37
N ARG A 351 12.59 14.64 7.27
CA ARG A 351 13.04 15.10 5.95
C ARG A 351 11.81 15.43 5.11
N ARG A 352 11.98 16.08 3.95
CA ARG A 352 10.90 16.34 3.00
C ARG A 352 10.21 15.03 2.58
N ILE A 353 8.90 15.08 2.40
CA ILE A 353 8.05 13.99 1.91
C ILE A 353 8.45 13.66 0.48
N TYR A 354 8.72 12.39 0.21
CA TYR A 354 9.06 11.92 -1.12
C TYR A 354 7.80 11.53 -1.90
N ILE A 355 7.70 11.96 -3.15
CA ILE A 355 6.60 11.64 -4.05
C ILE A 355 7.13 10.79 -5.21
N LYS A 356 6.52 9.63 -5.44
CA LYS A 356 6.91 8.67 -6.48
C LYS A 356 5.71 8.18 -7.29
N GLY A 357 5.96 7.75 -8.52
CA GLY A 357 4.92 7.55 -9.53
C GLY A 357 3.94 6.40 -9.26
N TYR A 358 4.40 5.25 -8.75
CA TYR A 358 3.53 4.10 -8.48
C TYR A 358 2.77 4.23 -7.15
N ARG A 359 1.95 3.23 -6.77
CA ARG A 359 1.04 3.33 -5.62
C ARG A 359 1.57 2.76 -4.30
N TYR A 360 2.59 1.90 -4.33
CA TYR A 360 3.29 1.36 -3.15
C TYR A 360 2.34 0.87 -2.04
N ASN A 361 1.30 0.12 -2.39
CA ASN A 361 0.24 -0.36 -1.48
C ASN A 361 -0.54 0.71 -0.69
N LEU A 362 -0.34 2.01 -0.97
CA LEU A 362 -1.05 3.10 -0.27
C LEU A 362 -2.55 3.16 -0.59
N HIS A 363 -2.95 2.55 -1.70
CA HIS A 363 -4.35 2.36 -2.07
C HIS A 363 -5.16 1.50 -1.08
N LEU A 364 -4.52 0.72 -0.21
CA LEU A 364 -5.19 -0.21 0.70
C LEU A 364 -5.89 0.47 1.89
N ALA A 365 -5.52 1.71 2.24
CA ALA A 365 -6.19 2.44 3.32
C ALA A 365 -6.14 3.98 3.15
N LYS A 366 -7.18 4.66 3.66
CA LYS A 366 -7.25 6.13 3.73
C LYS A 366 -6.08 6.74 4.51
N ARG A 367 -5.62 6.06 5.56
CA ARG A 367 -4.44 6.45 6.37
C ARG A 367 -3.31 5.44 6.14
N ALA A 368 -2.97 5.19 4.88
CA ALA A 368 -1.75 4.48 4.53
C ALA A 368 -0.59 5.47 4.38
N MET A 369 0.59 5.11 4.88
CA MET A 369 1.84 5.82 4.59
C MET A 369 3.02 4.83 4.51
N LEU A 370 3.99 5.14 3.66
CA LEU A 370 5.31 4.52 3.71
C LEU A 370 6.24 5.43 4.51
N VAL A 371 7.04 4.85 5.39
CA VAL A 371 7.93 5.56 6.32
C VAL A 371 9.34 5.01 6.22
N GLU A 372 10.25 5.86 5.78
CA GLU A 372 11.68 5.59 5.72
C GLU A 372 12.36 6.04 7.01
N VAL A 373 12.91 5.12 7.79
CA VAL A 373 13.53 5.41 9.09
C VAL A 373 15.05 5.33 8.98
N GLY A 374 15.68 6.51 8.80
CA GLY A 374 17.10 6.58 8.52
C GLY A 374 17.45 5.95 7.18
N ALA A 375 18.67 5.45 7.07
CA ALA A 375 19.17 4.73 5.92
C ALA A 375 20.07 3.54 6.33
N GLN A 376 20.57 2.79 5.35
CA GLN A 376 21.39 1.59 5.55
C GLN A 376 22.66 1.81 6.39
N ASN A 377 23.19 3.04 6.48
CA ASN A 377 24.36 3.38 7.28
C ASN A 377 24.04 3.86 8.72
N ASN A 378 22.78 4.08 9.06
CA ASN A 378 22.34 4.30 10.43
C ASN A 378 22.47 3.01 11.26
N THR A 379 22.54 3.16 12.58
CA THR A 379 22.40 2.01 13.50
C THR A 379 20.93 1.71 13.79
N VAL A 380 20.60 0.46 14.10
CA VAL A 380 19.23 0.08 14.48
C VAL A 380 18.75 0.82 15.75
N GLU A 381 19.66 1.17 16.65
CA GLU A 381 19.30 1.92 17.87
C GLU A 381 18.90 3.36 17.55
N GLU A 382 19.57 4.01 16.60
CA GLU A 382 19.14 5.32 16.10
C GLU A 382 17.73 5.23 15.49
N ALA A 383 17.44 4.18 14.74
CA ALA A 383 16.10 3.95 14.17
C ALA A 383 15.05 3.69 15.25
N LYS A 384 15.34 2.86 16.25
CA LYS A 384 14.45 2.60 17.40
C LYS A 384 14.16 3.87 18.20
N ASN A 385 15.15 4.73 18.41
CA ASN A 385 14.97 6.02 19.11
C ASN A 385 13.98 6.95 18.39
N ALA A 386 13.79 6.81 17.08
CA ALA A 386 12.82 7.59 16.31
C ALA A 386 11.38 7.05 16.42
N MET A 387 11.16 5.87 16.98
CA MET A 387 9.82 5.26 17.05
C MET A 387 8.93 5.88 18.12
N LYS A 388 9.51 6.31 19.25
CA LYS A 388 8.78 7.06 20.28
C LYS A 388 8.13 8.34 19.73
N PRO A 389 8.86 9.27 19.09
CA PRO A 389 8.23 10.47 18.54
C PRO A 389 7.27 10.15 17.40
N LEU A 390 7.55 9.13 16.56
CA LEU A 390 6.62 8.72 15.50
C LEU A 390 5.28 8.23 16.07
N ALA A 391 5.30 7.39 17.11
CA ALA A 391 4.12 6.92 17.81
C ALA A 391 3.33 8.06 18.45
N GLU A 392 4.03 9.02 19.09
CA GLU A 392 3.39 10.20 19.67
C GLU A 392 2.66 11.03 18.61
N MET A 393 3.31 11.30 17.47
CA MET A 393 2.71 12.12 16.42
C MET A 393 1.51 11.42 15.79
N LEU A 394 1.57 10.09 15.62
CA LEU A 394 0.44 9.30 15.14
C LEU A 394 -0.74 9.40 16.14
N TYR A 395 -0.48 9.19 17.43
CA TYR A 395 -1.51 9.31 18.47
C TYR A 395 -2.17 10.70 18.47
N ARG A 396 -1.37 11.78 18.40
CA ARG A 396 -1.88 13.16 18.36
C ARG A 396 -2.77 13.40 17.14
N LEU A 397 -2.33 12.97 15.96
CA LEU A 397 -3.10 13.12 14.73
C LEU A 397 -4.42 12.35 14.78
N LEU A 398 -4.40 11.10 15.24
CA LEU A 398 -5.60 10.28 15.39
C LEU A 398 -6.54 10.81 16.49
N SER A 399 -6.00 11.54 17.47
CA SER A 399 -6.79 12.28 18.48
C SER A 399 -7.40 13.59 17.94
N GLY A 400 -7.15 13.92 16.68
CA GLY A 400 -7.70 15.12 16.02
C GLY A 400 -6.85 16.37 16.18
N GLU A 401 -5.62 16.27 16.71
CA GLU A 401 -4.73 17.42 16.82
C GLU A 401 -4.31 17.93 15.42
N LYS A 402 -4.40 19.25 15.22
CA LYS A 402 -3.96 19.94 14.00
C LYS A 402 -2.73 20.81 14.26
N SER A 403 -1.83 20.89 13.30
CA SER A 403 -0.61 21.71 13.37
C SER A 403 -0.57 22.78 12.27
N TYR A 404 -1.35 23.84 12.44
CA TYR A 404 -1.32 25.05 11.61
C TYR A 404 -1.96 26.24 12.36
N LYS A 405 -1.62 27.46 11.95
CA LYS A 405 -2.26 28.71 12.40
C LYS A 405 -3.33 29.12 11.40
N LYS A 406 -4.48 29.61 11.89
CA LYS A 406 -5.60 30.03 11.03
C LYS A 406 -5.37 31.35 10.26
N ASN A 407 -4.38 32.16 10.67
CA ASN A 407 -4.13 33.50 10.13
C ASN A 407 -2.91 33.54 9.24
#